data_AF-A0A821AEN3-F1
#
_entry.id   AF-A0A821AEN3-F1
#
_cell.length_a   1.000
_cell.length_b   1.000
_cell.length_c   1.000
_cell.angle_alpha   90.00
_cell.angle_beta   90.00
_cell.angle_gamma   90.00
#
_symmetry.space_group_name_H-M   'P 1'
#
loop_
_entity.id
_entity.type
_entity.pdbx_description
1 polymer ?
#
loop_
_entity_poly.entity_id
_entity_poly.type
_entity_poly.pdbx_seq_one_letter_code
_entity_poly.pdbx_strand_id
1 'polypeptide(L)'
;MAPILIMATNRGITKIRGTNQQSPHGIPIDLLDRLLIITTKPYELDEIKQILKIRCEEEDVEISDDALNVLTKIGKETSLRYSIQLITLSSIISRNRKAREVTVDDVKRVYEVFLDEARSSDNLREYEQYFMFNDLNSEQQGSDTAMET
;
A
#
# COMPACT_ATOMS: atom_id res chain seq x y z
N MET A 1 -21.75 30.79 5.38
CA MET A 1 -20.44 30.37 5.91
C MET A 1 -19.93 29.25 5.02
N ALA A 2 -18.71 29.35 4.48
CA ALA A 2 -18.15 28.29 3.64
C ALA A 2 -17.43 27.24 4.52
N PRO A 3 -17.47 25.93 4.16
CA PRO A 3 -16.80 24.88 4.92
C PRO A 3 -15.27 24.92 4.74
N ILE A 4 -14.54 24.31 5.68
CA ILE A 4 -13.10 24.08 5.55
C ILE A 4 -12.88 22.90 4.59
N LEU A 5 -12.11 23.13 3.53
CA LEU A 5 -11.73 22.09 2.58
C LEU A 5 -10.34 21.53 2.92
N ILE A 6 -10.26 20.23 3.21
CA ILE A 6 -9.00 19.51 3.40
C ILE A 6 -8.83 18.53 2.24
N MET A 7 -7.71 18.62 1.54
CA MET A 7 -7.35 17.74 0.43
C MET A 7 -6.04 17.02 0.75
N ALA A 8 -5.89 15.79 0.24
CA ALA A 8 -4.67 15.01 0.36
C ALA A 8 -4.28 14.44 -1.01
N THR A 9 -2.99 14.37 -1.27
CA THR A 9 -2.44 13.85 -2.52
C THR A 9 -1.15 13.08 -2.25
N ASN A 10 -1.05 11.90 -2.84
CA ASN A 10 0.17 11.08 -2.82
C ASN A 10 0.96 11.23 -4.14
N ARG A 11 0.58 12.19 -5.00
CA ARG A 11 1.23 12.43 -6.30
C ARG A 11 2.07 13.71 -6.24
N GLY A 12 3.31 13.61 -6.68
CA GLY A 12 4.24 14.74 -6.80
C GLY A 12 3.87 15.65 -7.97
N ILE A 13 4.48 15.47 -9.13
CA ILE A 13 4.11 16.16 -10.37
C ILE A 13 3.21 15.24 -11.18
N THR A 14 2.05 15.74 -11.61
CA THR A 14 1.15 14.96 -12.45
C THR A 14 0.35 15.85 -13.40
N LYS A 15 -0.21 15.26 -14.45
CA LYS A 15 -1.01 15.96 -15.46
C LYS A 15 -2.34 16.41 -14.86
N ILE A 16 -2.72 17.66 -15.10
CA ILE A 16 -4.07 18.13 -14.74
C ILE A 16 -5.06 17.42 -15.66
N ARG A 17 -5.98 16.64 -15.07
CA ARG A 17 -6.98 15.88 -15.83
C ARG A 17 -7.80 16.83 -16.71
N GLY A 18 -7.88 16.52 -18.01
CA GLY A 18 -8.58 17.34 -19.00
C GLY A 18 -7.71 18.39 -19.71
N THR A 19 -6.45 18.56 -19.34
CA THR A 19 -5.50 19.45 -20.05
C THR A 19 -4.22 18.70 -20.40
N ASN A 20 -3.35 19.28 -21.23
CA ASN A 20 -2.03 18.72 -21.55
C ASN A 20 -0.89 19.25 -20.64
N GLN A 21 -1.22 19.98 -19.58
CA GLN A 21 -0.25 20.61 -18.70
C GLN A 21 0.06 19.73 -17.48
N GLN A 22 1.33 19.70 -17.08
CA GLN A 22 1.77 19.11 -15.82
C GLN A 22 1.82 20.17 -14.73
N SER A 23 1.43 19.80 -13.52
CA SER A 23 1.42 20.69 -12.36
C SER A 23 1.73 19.94 -11.07
N PRO A 24 2.30 20.59 -10.04
CA PRO A 24 2.36 20.03 -8.70
C PRO A 24 0.97 19.54 -8.26
N HIS A 25 0.93 18.30 -7.77
CA HIS A 25 -0.26 17.59 -7.31
C HIS A 25 -1.39 17.43 -8.34
N GLY A 26 -1.18 17.84 -9.60
CA GLY A 26 -2.20 17.83 -10.64
C GLY A 26 -3.28 18.89 -10.43
N ILE A 27 -2.96 19.94 -9.67
CA ILE A 27 -3.88 21.02 -9.33
C ILE A 27 -3.50 22.27 -10.15
N PRO A 28 -4.46 23.06 -10.67
CA PRO A 28 -4.15 24.33 -11.32
C PRO A 28 -3.41 25.29 -10.38
N ILE A 29 -2.45 26.06 -10.91
CA ILE A 29 -1.57 26.92 -10.10
C ILE A 29 -2.36 27.97 -9.28
N ASP A 30 -3.47 28.48 -9.83
CA ASP A 30 -4.34 29.45 -9.16
C ASP A 30 -5.00 28.88 -7.89
N LEU A 31 -5.27 27.56 -7.87
CA LEU A 31 -5.76 26.91 -6.64
C LEU A 31 -4.59 26.63 -5.70
N LEU A 32 -3.44 26.20 -6.21
CA LEU A 32 -2.25 25.90 -5.41
C LEU A 32 -1.79 27.10 -4.56
N ASP A 33 -1.79 28.30 -5.13
CA ASP A 33 -1.38 29.54 -4.45
C ASP A 33 -2.29 29.91 -3.27
N ARG A 34 -3.50 29.33 -3.21
CA ARG A 34 -4.49 29.57 -2.15
C ARG A 34 -4.50 28.47 -1.09
N LEU A 35 -3.66 27.44 -1.22
CA LEU A 35 -3.62 26.30 -0.31
C LEU A 35 -2.45 26.43 0.68
N LEU A 36 -2.71 25.99 1.91
CA LEU A 36 -1.64 25.71 2.88
C LEU A 36 -1.18 24.26 2.68
N ILE A 37 0.08 24.07 2.27
CA ILE A 37 0.65 22.75 2.05
C ILE A 37 1.30 22.25 3.35
N ILE A 38 0.83 21.11 3.85
CA ILE A 38 1.41 20.41 5.00
C ILE A 38 2.00 19.10 4.50
N THR A 39 3.31 18.90 4.70
CA THR A 39 4.00 17.68 4.28
C THR A 39 4.04 16.66 5.41
N THR A 40 3.72 15.40 5.09
CA THR A 40 3.89 14.27 6.00
C THR A 40 5.22 13.57 5.71
N LYS A 41 5.84 13.01 6.75
CA LYS A 41 7.05 12.21 6.63
C LYS A 41 6.72 10.72 6.82
N PRO A 42 7.49 9.81 6.22
CA PRO A 42 7.35 8.38 6.50
C PRO A 42 7.59 8.09 7.98
N TYR A 43 6.90 7.10 8.52
CA TYR A 43 7.06 6.69 9.90
C TYR A 43 8.38 5.94 10.15
N GLU A 44 8.93 6.15 11.34
CA GLU A 44 10.04 5.37 11.87
C GLU A 44 9.58 4.02 12.46
N LEU A 45 10.53 3.10 12.68
CA LEU A 45 10.22 1.76 13.17
C LEU A 45 9.47 1.77 14.52
N ASP A 46 9.90 2.63 15.45
CA ASP A 46 9.28 2.75 16.76
C ASP A 46 7.85 3.30 16.67
N GLU A 47 7.62 4.25 15.76
CA GLU A 47 6.29 4.82 15.49
C GLU A 47 5.36 3.76 14.88
N ILE A 48 5.87 2.95 13.93
CA ILE A 48 5.11 1.84 13.34
C ILE A 48 4.70 0.85 14.43
N LYS A 49 5.64 0.45 15.31
CA LYS A 49 5.33 -0.46 16.42
C LYS A 49 4.25 0.09 17.33
N GLN A 50 4.32 1.39 17.66
CA GLN A 50 3.33 2.04 18.51
C GLN A 50 1.95 2.11 17.83
N ILE A 51 1.90 2.43 16.53
CA ILE A 51 0.64 2.44 15.77
C ILE A 51 0.02 1.03 15.75
N LEU A 52 0.83 -0.01 15.48
CA LEU A 52 0.34 -1.39 15.46
C LEU A 52 -0.15 -1.84 16.84
N LYS A 53 0.52 -1.43 17.92
CA LYS A 53 0.08 -1.71 19.28
C LYS A 53 -1.29 -1.11 19.57
N ILE A 54 -1.49 0.17 19.25
CA ILE A 54 -2.79 0.85 19.40
C ILE A 54 -3.85 0.12 18.55
N ARG A 55 -3.51 -0.34 17.35
CA ARG A 55 -4.45 -1.09 16.50
C ARG A 55 -4.83 -2.45 17.09
N CYS A 56 -3.90 -3.17 17.71
CA CYS A 56 -4.22 -4.40 18.42
C CYS A 56 -5.16 -4.15 19.62
N GLU A 57 -4.92 -3.07 20.37
CA GLU A 57 -5.79 -2.64 21.47
C GLU A 57 -7.21 -2.30 20.98
N GLU A 58 -7.34 -1.56 19.88
CA GLU A 58 -8.65 -1.20 19.31
C GLU A 58 -9.41 -2.37 18.66
N GLU A 59 -8.69 -3.38 18.15
CA GLU A 59 -9.31 -4.59 17.58
C GLU A 59 -9.55 -5.70 18.62
N ASP A 60 -9.26 -5.43 19.91
CA ASP A 60 -9.31 -6.42 21.00
C ASP A 60 -8.52 -7.70 20.67
N VAL A 61 -7.30 -7.55 20.14
CA VAL A 61 -6.42 -8.66 19.76
C VAL A 61 -5.22 -8.73 20.71
N GLU A 62 -5.15 -9.79 21.50
CA GLU A 62 -3.96 -10.13 22.29
C GLU A 62 -2.87 -10.68 21.35
N ILE A 63 -1.74 -9.99 21.24
CA ILE A 63 -0.61 -10.37 20.40
C ILE A 63 0.67 -10.49 21.23
N SER A 64 1.50 -11.50 20.93
CA SER A 64 2.80 -11.63 21.58
C SER A 64 3.78 -10.55 21.12
N ASP A 65 4.67 -10.12 22.02
CA ASP A 65 5.68 -9.09 21.71
C ASP A 65 6.58 -9.49 20.52
N ASP A 66 6.91 -10.77 20.40
CA ASP A 66 7.68 -11.31 19.27
C ASP A 66 6.92 -11.19 17.95
N ALA A 67 5.61 -11.50 17.96
CA ALA A 67 4.76 -11.35 16.77
C ALA A 67 4.61 -9.88 16.37
N LEU A 68 4.50 -8.98 17.34
CA LEU A 68 4.45 -7.54 17.11
C LEU A 68 5.76 -7.02 16.48
N ASN A 69 6.92 -7.50 16.93
CA ASN A 69 8.21 -7.15 16.35
C ASN A 69 8.31 -7.61 14.89
N VAL A 70 7.85 -8.82 14.57
CA VAL A 70 7.81 -9.34 13.20
C VAL A 70 6.88 -8.51 12.31
N LEU A 71 5.67 -8.19 12.78
CA LEU A 71 4.72 -7.33 12.06
C LEU A 71 5.26 -5.93 11.81
N THR A 72 6.01 -5.38 12.77
CA THR A 72 6.66 -4.07 12.64
C THR A 72 7.69 -4.09 11.51
N LYS A 73 8.50 -5.15 11.44
CA LYS A 73 9.47 -5.32 10.35
C LYS A 73 8.77 -5.46 8.99
N ILE A 74 7.74 -6.29 8.90
CA ILE A 74 6.91 -6.43 7.70
C ILE A 74 6.32 -5.07 7.28
N GLY A 75 5.85 -4.27 8.25
CA GLY A 75 5.24 -2.97 8.00
C GLY A 75 6.22 -1.93 7.46
N LYS A 76 7.51 -2.05 7.80
CA LYS A 76 8.58 -1.21 7.23
C LYS A 76 8.99 -1.65 5.83
N GLU A 77 9.02 -2.96 5.58
CA GLU A 77 9.41 -3.52 4.28
C GLU A 77 8.30 -3.38 3.22
N THR A 78 7.03 -3.41 3.64
CA THR A 78 5.86 -3.37 2.74
C THR A 78 5.05 -2.07 2.93
N SER A 79 3.97 -2.11 3.69
CA SER A 79 3.17 -0.94 4.05
C SER A 79 2.49 -1.12 5.39
N LEU A 80 2.27 -0.01 6.10
CA LEU A 80 1.51 0.00 7.35
C LEU A 80 0.08 -0.52 7.16
N ARG A 81 -0.54 -0.25 6.01
CA ARG A 81 -1.88 -0.76 5.67
C ARG A 81 -1.92 -2.28 5.66
N TYR A 82 -0.93 -2.90 5.02
CA TYR A 82 -0.83 -4.35 4.92
C TYR A 82 -0.61 -4.97 6.30
N SER A 83 0.28 -4.43 7.14
CA SER A 83 0.46 -4.93 8.51
C SER A 83 -0.81 -4.86 9.37
N ILE A 84 -1.62 -3.81 9.24
CA ILE A 84 -2.91 -3.71 9.95
C ILE A 84 -3.87 -4.81 9.50
N GLN A 85 -3.95 -5.07 8.19
CA GLN A 85 -4.79 -6.17 7.68
C GLN A 85 -4.32 -7.54 8.19
N LEU A 86 -3.00 -7.74 8.32
CA LEU A 86 -2.45 -8.97 8.90
C LEU A 86 -2.88 -9.17 10.36
N ILE A 87 -3.03 -8.12 11.18
CA ILE A 87 -3.50 -8.24 12.58
C ILE A 87 -4.86 -8.92 12.62
N THR A 88 -5.83 -8.41 11.86
CA THR A 88 -7.19 -8.97 11.82
C THR A 88 -7.18 -10.42 11.33
N LEU A 89 -6.40 -10.72 10.29
CA LEU A 89 -6.29 -12.06 9.73
C LEU A 89 -5.60 -13.05 10.68
N SER A 90 -4.53 -12.64 11.35
CA SER A 90 -3.83 -13.46 12.34
C SER A 90 -4.72 -13.73 13.56
N SER A 91 -5.57 -12.79 13.96
CA SER A 91 -6.60 -13.00 14.97
C SER A 91 -7.57 -14.12 14.56
N ILE A 92 -8.02 -14.15 13.31
CA ILE A 92 -8.91 -15.22 12.81
C ILE A 92 -8.21 -16.59 12.85
N ILE A 93 -6.94 -16.67 12.45
CA ILE A 93 -6.17 -17.93 12.49
C ILE A 93 -5.98 -18.40 13.94
N SER A 94 -5.63 -17.49 14.86
CA SER A 94 -5.46 -17.82 16.27
C SER A 94 -6.77 -18.30 16.91
N ARG A 95 -7.91 -17.71 16.54
CA ARG A 95 -9.24 -18.17 16.98
C ARG A 95 -9.56 -19.57 16.46
N ASN A 96 -9.18 -19.87 15.21
CA ASN A 96 -9.38 -21.20 14.63
C ASN A 96 -8.59 -22.29 15.39
N ARG A 97 -7.37 -22.00 15.84
CA ARG A 97 -6.60 -22.92 16.69
C ARG A 97 -7.03 -22.91 18.16
N LYS A 98 -8.08 -22.16 18.51
CA LYS A 98 -8.59 -21.95 19.88
C LYS A 98 -7.55 -21.32 20.82
N ALA A 99 -6.60 -20.56 20.27
CA ALA A 99 -5.70 -19.73 21.05
C ALA A 99 -6.33 -18.37 21.31
N ARG A 100 -5.98 -17.78 22.46
CA ARG A 100 -6.40 -16.44 22.84
C ARG A 100 -5.43 -15.37 22.34
N GLU A 101 -4.15 -15.73 22.24
CA GLU A 101 -3.05 -14.87 21.82
C GLU A 101 -2.54 -15.24 20.41
N VAL A 102 -2.27 -14.21 19.61
CA VAL A 102 -1.65 -14.31 18.30
C VAL A 102 -0.14 -14.52 18.47
N THR A 103 0.39 -15.58 17.85
CA THR A 103 1.84 -15.88 17.88
C THR A 103 2.49 -15.62 16.53
N VAL A 104 3.83 -15.65 16.51
CA VAL A 104 4.63 -15.45 15.28
C VAL A 104 4.23 -16.41 14.16
N ASP A 105 3.82 -17.64 14.49
CA ASP A 105 3.42 -18.63 13.51
C ASP A 105 2.12 -18.26 12.80
N ASP A 106 1.18 -17.58 13.48
CA ASP A 106 -0.03 -17.05 12.81
C ASP A 106 0.34 -15.97 11.81
N VAL A 107 1.21 -15.04 12.21
CA VAL A 107 1.66 -13.95 11.34
C VAL A 107 2.36 -14.51 10.11
N LYS A 108 3.26 -15.48 10.28
CA LYS A 108 3.92 -16.16 9.16
C LYS A 108 2.91 -16.85 8.25
N ARG A 109 1.94 -17.56 8.82
CA ARG A 109 0.91 -18.26 8.06
C ARG A 109 0.08 -17.30 7.22
N VAL A 110 -0.34 -16.17 7.77
CA VAL A 110 -1.08 -15.15 7.02
C VAL A 110 -0.19 -14.52 5.95
N TYR A 111 1.07 -14.22 6.27
CA TYR A 111 2.01 -13.60 5.33
C TYR A 111 2.32 -14.48 4.11
N GLU A 112 2.28 -15.81 4.27
CA GLU A 112 2.39 -16.77 3.16
C GLU A 112 1.16 -16.78 2.27
N VAL A 113 -0.04 -16.70 2.86
CA VAL A 113 -1.31 -16.82 2.14
C VAL A 113 -1.68 -15.52 1.43
N PHE A 114 -1.44 -14.37 2.08
CA PHE A 114 -1.81 -13.06 1.57
C PHE A 114 -0.57 -12.32 1.07
N LEU A 115 -0.52 -12.07 -0.23
CA LEU A 115 0.57 -11.35 -0.88
C LEU A 115 0.40 -9.83 -0.69
N ASP A 116 1.51 -9.10 -0.56
CA ASP A 116 1.53 -7.64 -0.68
C ASP A 116 1.61 -7.21 -2.16
N GLU A 117 1.44 -5.91 -2.42
CA GLU A 117 1.44 -5.35 -3.77
C GLU A 117 2.72 -5.66 -4.56
N ALA A 118 3.90 -5.57 -3.93
CA ALA A 118 5.17 -5.78 -4.60
C ALA A 118 5.33 -7.26 -4.97
N ARG A 119 5.15 -8.17 -4.01
CA ARG A 119 5.17 -9.62 -4.29
C ARG A 119 4.11 -10.04 -5.30
N SER A 120 2.91 -9.46 -5.24
CA SER A 120 1.84 -9.76 -6.19
C SER A 120 2.20 -9.28 -7.60
N SER A 121 2.84 -8.12 -7.73
CA SER A 121 3.28 -7.60 -9.03
C SER A 121 4.40 -8.43 -9.63
N ASP A 122 5.34 -8.90 -8.82
CA ASP A 122 6.43 -9.76 -9.28
C ASP A 122 5.92 -11.15 -9.70
N ASN A 123 4.99 -11.72 -8.93
CA ASN A 123 4.31 -12.96 -9.31
C ASN A 123 3.57 -12.80 -10.65
N LEU A 124 2.88 -11.66 -10.85
CA LEU A 124 2.19 -11.38 -12.12
C LEU A 124 3.16 -11.30 -13.32
N ARG A 125 4.34 -10.71 -13.13
CA ARG A 125 5.40 -10.65 -14.17
C ARG A 125 5.95 -12.03 -14.51
N GLU A 126 6.10 -12.91 -13.54
CA GLU A 126 6.61 -14.27 -13.78
C GLU A 126 5.63 -15.10 -14.63
N TYR A 127 4.33 -14.94 -14.38
CA TYR A 127 3.27 -15.63 -15.13
C TYR A 127 2.68 -14.81 -16.28
N GLU A 128 3.36 -13.74 -16.72
CA GLU A 128 2.88 -12.79 -17.74
C GLU A 128 2.38 -13.49 -19.02
N GLN A 129 3.06 -14.57 -19.42
CA GLN A 129 2.76 -15.38 -20.61
C GLN A 129 1.40 -16.09 -20.54
N TYR A 130 0.84 -16.31 -19.35
CA TYR A 130 -0.45 -16.97 -19.16
C TYR A 130 -1.63 -15.98 -19.11
N PHE A 131 -1.38 -14.67 -19.16
CA PHE A 131 -2.43 -13.66 -19.09
C PHE A 131 -2.88 -13.16 -20.47
N MET A 132 -4.19 -12.96 -20.61
CA MET A 132 -4.90 -12.71 -21.88
C MET A 132 -4.48 -11.45 -22.66
N PHE A 133 -3.76 -10.51 -22.06
CA PHE A 133 -3.46 -9.21 -22.66
C PHE A 133 -1.96 -8.96 -22.93
N ASN A 134 -1.11 -9.98 -22.83
CA ASN A 134 0.31 -9.84 -23.16
C ASN A 134 0.54 -9.58 -24.67
N ASP A 135 -0.32 -10.13 -25.53
CA ASP A 135 -0.19 -10.01 -27.00
C ASP A 135 -0.51 -8.62 -27.56
N LEU A 136 -1.08 -7.69 -26.79
CA LEU A 136 -1.33 -6.32 -27.26
C LEU A 136 -0.08 -5.42 -27.14
N ASN A 137 0.87 -5.78 -26.27
CA ASN A 137 2.13 -5.05 -26.12
C ASN A 137 3.12 -5.36 -27.27
N SER A 138 3.03 -6.55 -27.86
CA SER A 138 3.84 -6.94 -29.03
C SER A 138 3.36 -6.26 -30.32
N GLU A 139 2.05 -6.00 -30.47
CA GLU A 139 1.50 -5.29 -31.62
C GLU A 139 1.82 -3.77 -31.62
N GLN A 140 1.93 -3.13 -30.45
CA GLN A 140 2.30 -1.71 -30.35
C GLN A 140 3.79 -1.44 -30.63
N GLN A 141 4.69 -2.40 -30.38
CA GLN A 141 6.11 -2.26 -30.76
C GLN A 141 6.34 -2.44 -32.28
N GLY A 142 5.45 -3.16 -32.98
CA GLY A 142 5.52 -3.34 -34.42
C GLY A 142 5.05 -2.13 -35.23
N SER A 143 4.17 -1.29 -34.68
CA SER A 143 3.62 -0.13 -35.40
C SER A 143 4.52 1.12 -35.33
N ASP A 144 5.24 1.34 -34.24
CA ASP A 144 6.20 2.46 -34.13
C ASP A 144 7.43 2.25 -35.02
N THR A 145 7.85 1.01 -35.27
CA THR A 145 9.01 0.71 -36.13
C THR A 145 8.71 0.84 -37.62
N ALA A 146 7.43 0.82 -38.02
CA ALA A 146 7.01 0.87 -39.43
C ALA A 146 6.77 2.29 -39.98
N MET A 147 6.87 3.34 -39.14
CA MET A 147 6.74 4.74 -39.58
C MET A 147 8.08 5.44 -39.89
N GLU A 148 9.22 4.79 -39.67
CA GLU A 148 10.55 5.32 -39.98
C GLU A 148 11.18 4.61 -41.20
N THR A 149 10.51 4.63 -42.36
CA THR A 149 11.15 4.44 -43.68
C THR A 149 10.41 5.20 -44.76
#